data_AF-A0A178Z7Y3-F1
#
_entry.id   AF-A0A178Z7Y3-F1
#
_cell.length_a   1.000
_cell.length_b   1.000
_cell.length_c   1.000
_cell.angle_alpha   90.00
_cell.angle_beta   90.00
_cell.angle_gamma   90.00
#
_symmetry.space_group_name_H-M   'P 1'
#
loop_
_entity.id
_entity.type
_entity.pdbx_description
1 polymer ?
#
loop_
_entity_poly.entity_id
_entity_poly.type
_entity_poly.pdbx_seq_one_letter_code
_entity_poly.pdbx_strand_id
1 'polypeptide(L)'
;MLPPKEPNTSSTTTTFTLPLRAAPAKSLTLDPYFTLLYEDNKTALHHFLHDKAPLPVKDILATPRFVEYVLSKEPGPKVQYENLRPALTAIRSFLLSSSGGKRLLAFYKHLLQIQGRWLIATAELVGFELYVKLTHALFISRDDKKLLAHFVEVIPDTVSKVADYSTLDKASFDSLFASEKSRLQEACFTATDGLFDFKVSRAFYHSHGKLLTAIEIHEAKLQELRERAERRRAERQARIQAAYARNSATVYRQMGMGARLTHTPHADASICEYTKRIFDEFLSFGGEAGADVPLQVTEE
;
A
#
# COMPACT_ATOMS: atom_id res chain seq x y z
N MET A 1 -23.13 -69.64 -45.86
CA MET A 1 -23.39 -69.82 -44.42
C MET A 1 -22.53 -68.85 -43.64
N LEU A 2 -23.18 -68.06 -42.76
CA LEU A 2 -22.71 -67.05 -41.78
C LEU A 2 -21.93 -65.82 -42.33
N PRO A 3 -22.02 -64.62 -41.69
CA PRO A 3 -22.66 -64.26 -40.41
C PRO A 3 -23.75 -63.14 -40.56
N PRO A 4 -24.38 -62.66 -39.46
CA PRO A 4 -25.63 -61.89 -39.49
C PRO A 4 -25.40 -60.38 -39.68
N LYS A 5 -26.35 -59.71 -40.32
CA LYS A 5 -26.36 -58.25 -40.46
C LYS A 5 -27.02 -57.65 -39.21
N GLU A 6 -26.30 -56.70 -38.62
CA GLU A 6 -26.52 -56.05 -37.32
C GLU A 6 -27.91 -55.42 -37.09
N PRO A 7 -28.31 -55.22 -35.82
CA PRO A 7 -29.55 -54.55 -35.45
C PRO A 7 -29.50 -53.05 -35.73
N ASN A 8 -30.54 -52.55 -36.41
CA ASN A 8 -30.88 -51.14 -36.50
C ASN A 8 -31.08 -50.56 -35.10
N THR A 9 -30.08 -49.86 -34.57
CA THR A 9 -30.23 -48.94 -33.44
C THR A 9 -30.33 -47.52 -33.97
N SER A 10 -31.53 -47.13 -34.37
CA SER A 10 -31.87 -45.73 -34.60
C SER A 10 -32.10 -45.05 -33.25
N SER A 11 -31.00 -44.73 -32.57
CA SER A 11 -31.01 -43.81 -31.42
C SER A 11 -31.37 -42.41 -31.92
N THR A 12 -32.66 -42.10 -31.96
CA THR A 12 -33.17 -40.74 -32.17
C THR A 12 -32.96 -39.95 -30.88
N THR A 13 -31.73 -39.50 -30.66
CA THR A 13 -31.45 -38.48 -29.64
C THR A 13 -31.85 -37.14 -30.24
N THR A 14 -33.10 -36.75 -30.01
CA THR A 14 -33.58 -35.39 -30.24
C THR A 14 -32.88 -34.45 -29.26
N THR A 15 -31.73 -33.89 -29.67
CA THR A 15 -31.15 -32.72 -29.00
C THR A 15 -32.11 -31.55 -29.15
N PHE A 16 -32.91 -31.32 -28.12
CA PHE A 16 -33.62 -30.07 -27.88
C PHE A 16 -32.57 -28.95 -27.73
N THR A 17 -32.21 -28.29 -28.84
CA THR A 17 -31.49 -27.02 -28.78
C THR A 17 -32.50 -25.93 -28.43
N LEU A 18 -32.59 -25.61 -27.14
CA LEU A 18 -33.22 -24.36 -26.70
C LEU A 18 -32.62 -23.21 -27.52
N PRO A 19 -33.41 -22.31 -28.12
CA PRO A 19 -32.87 -21.12 -28.73
C PRO A 19 -32.15 -20.36 -27.62
N LEU A 20 -30.82 -20.24 -27.74
CA LEU A 20 -30.00 -19.36 -26.92
C LEU A 20 -30.63 -17.98 -27.00
N ARG A 21 -31.41 -17.62 -25.98
CA ARG A 21 -31.89 -16.26 -25.76
C ARG A 21 -30.64 -15.41 -25.83
N ALA A 22 -30.53 -14.55 -26.84
CA ALA A 22 -29.38 -13.67 -26.99
C ALA A 22 -29.17 -12.97 -25.65
N ALA A 23 -28.08 -13.28 -24.96
CA ALA A 23 -27.75 -12.61 -23.72
C ALA A 23 -27.74 -11.11 -24.03
N PRO A 24 -28.35 -10.25 -23.20
CA PRO A 24 -28.27 -8.82 -23.41
C PRO A 24 -26.80 -8.45 -23.56
N ALA A 25 -26.49 -7.58 -24.53
CA ALA A 25 -25.12 -7.10 -24.72
C ALA A 25 -24.59 -6.65 -23.35
N LYS A 26 -23.47 -7.25 -22.91
CA LYS A 26 -22.85 -6.90 -21.62
C LYS A 26 -22.45 -5.44 -21.72
N SER A 27 -23.17 -4.57 -21.00
CA SER A 27 -22.81 -3.16 -20.93
C SER A 27 -21.40 -3.03 -20.37
N LEU A 28 -20.64 -2.09 -20.91
CA LEU A 28 -19.27 -1.86 -20.48
C LEU A 28 -19.19 -1.38 -19.02
N THR A 29 -20.29 -0.83 -18.49
CA THR A 29 -20.41 -0.48 -17.07
C THR A 29 -20.34 -1.69 -16.14
N LEU A 30 -20.41 -2.91 -16.66
CA LEU A 30 -20.24 -4.15 -15.91
C LEU A 30 -18.79 -4.69 -15.96
N ASP A 31 -17.91 -4.07 -16.77
CA ASP A 31 -16.50 -4.45 -16.82
C ASP A 31 -15.80 -3.93 -15.55
N PRO A 32 -15.20 -4.81 -14.72
CA PRO A 32 -14.56 -4.39 -13.47
C PRO A 32 -13.45 -3.36 -13.70
N TYR A 33 -12.78 -3.38 -14.87
CA TYR A 33 -11.77 -2.39 -15.18
C TYR A 33 -12.37 -1.03 -15.50
N PHE A 34 -13.58 -0.98 -16.09
CA PHE A 34 -14.32 0.27 -16.28
C PHE A 34 -14.74 0.86 -14.94
N THR A 35 -15.31 0.04 -14.04
CA THR A 35 -15.66 0.45 -12.68
C THR A 35 -14.47 1.05 -11.92
N LEU A 36 -13.30 0.40 -12.01
CA LEU A 36 -12.12 0.83 -11.27
C LEU A 36 -11.46 2.10 -11.84
N LEU A 37 -11.59 2.38 -13.15
CA LEU A 37 -10.86 3.46 -13.82
C LEU A 37 -11.73 4.64 -14.26
N TYR A 38 -13.01 4.42 -14.56
CA TYR A 38 -13.88 5.38 -15.24
C TYR A 38 -15.20 5.70 -14.51
N GLU A 39 -15.86 4.74 -13.86
CA GLU A 39 -17.24 4.90 -13.34
C GLU A 39 -17.43 6.13 -12.44
N ASP A 40 -16.57 6.35 -11.45
CA ASP A 40 -16.64 7.53 -10.58
C ASP A 40 -15.58 8.59 -10.92
N ASN A 41 -14.91 8.47 -12.07
CA ASN A 41 -13.76 9.30 -12.42
C ASN A 41 -14.08 10.27 -13.56
N LYS A 42 -14.61 11.45 -13.19
CA LYS A 42 -14.88 12.57 -14.11
C LYS A 42 -13.68 12.93 -14.99
N THR A 43 -12.48 12.95 -14.41
CA THR A 43 -11.27 13.34 -15.16
C THR A 43 -10.91 12.33 -16.25
N ALA A 44 -11.04 11.03 -15.95
CA ALA A 44 -10.81 9.96 -16.92
C ALA A 44 -11.86 9.95 -18.04
N LEU A 45 -13.13 10.16 -17.70
CA LEU A 45 -14.21 10.28 -18.68
C LEU A 45 -14.05 11.52 -19.57
N HIS A 46 -13.61 12.66 -19.00
CA HIS A 46 -13.28 13.85 -19.77
C HIS A 46 -12.10 13.62 -20.72
N HIS A 47 -11.01 13.02 -20.24
CA HIS A 47 -9.85 12.67 -21.07
C HIS A 47 -10.27 11.80 -22.26
N PHE A 48 -11.08 10.76 -22.02
CA PHE A 48 -11.58 9.89 -23.08
C PHE A 48 -12.33 10.67 -24.17
N LEU A 49 -13.20 11.61 -23.79
CA LEU A 49 -14.02 12.36 -24.75
C LEU A 49 -13.26 13.47 -25.49
N HIS A 50 -12.35 14.16 -24.79
CA HIS A 50 -11.63 15.31 -25.33
C HIS A 50 -10.37 14.90 -26.09
N ASP A 51 -9.56 14.06 -25.48
CA ASP A 51 -8.24 13.69 -26.00
C ASP A 51 -8.32 12.48 -26.94
N LYS A 52 -9.42 11.72 -26.87
CA LYS A 52 -9.72 10.60 -27.79
C LYS A 52 -8.59 9.57 -27.81
N ALA A 53 -8.02 9.33 -26.64
CA ALA A 53 -6.86 8.49 -26.42
C ALA A 53 -7.07 7.58 -25.21
N PRO A 54 -6.38 6.42 -25.15
CA PRO A 54 -6.35 5.60 -23.94
C PRO A 54 -5.76 6.39 -22.77
N LEU A 55 -6.23 6.09 -21.55
CA LEU A 55 -5.69 6.72 -20.34
C LEU A 55 -4.17 6.51 -20.25
N PRO A 56 -3.40 7.53 -19.87
CA PRO A 56 -1.97 7.38 -19.63
C PRO A 56 -1.70 6.32 -18.56
N VAL A 57 -0.71 5.46 -18.81
CA VAL A 57 -0.33 4.37 -17.90
C VAL A 57 -0.03 4.86 -16.49
N LYS A 58 0.61 6.02 -16.39
CA LYS A 58 0.91 6.66 -15.11
C LYS A 58 -0.35 6.94 -14.29
N ASP A 59 -1.43 7.35 -14.94
CA ASP A 59 -2.69 7.70 -14.29
C ASP A 59 -3.48 6.43 -13.93
N ILE A 60 -3.42 5.40 -14.77
CA ILE A 60 -3.94 4.06 -14.47
C ILE A 60 -3.24 3.50 -13.22
N LEU A 61 -1.90 3.53 -13.18
CA LEU A 61 -1.11 3.02 -12.06
C LEU A 61 -1.19 3.90 -10.81
N ALA A 62 -1.60 5.17 -10.94
CA ALA A 62 -1.87 6.04 -9.80
C ALA A 62 -3.16 5.65 -9.05
N THR A 63 -4.03 4.84 -9.66
CA THR A 63 -5.30 4.39 -9.06
C THR A 63 -5.06 3.16 -8.15
N PRO A 64 -5.09 3.29 -6.81
CA PRO A 64 -4.66 2.21 -5.91
C PRO A 64 -5.55 0.97 -6.01
N ARG A 65 -6.87 1.17 -6.11
CA ARG A 65 -7.84 0.07 -6.24
C ARG A 65 -7.63 -0.76 -7.51
N PHE A 66 -7.22 -0.11 -8.61
CA PHE A 66 -6.86 -0.81 -9.84
C PHE A 66 -5.61 -1.68 -9.63
N VAL A 67 -4.56 -1.09 -9.04
CA VAL A 67 -3.31 -1.82 -8.77
C VAL A 67 -3.55 -3.00 -7.82
N GLU A 68 -4.31 -2.82 -6.75
CA GLU A 68 -4.70 -3.89 -5.82
C GLU A 68 -5.46 -5.02 -6.54
N TYR A 69 -6.43 -4.66 -7.40
CA TYR A 69 -7.19 -5.62 -8.19
C TYR A 69 -6.27 -6.43 -9.12
N VAL A 70 -5.39 -5.75 -9.86
CA VAL A 70 -4.45 -6.42 -10.77
C VAL A 70 -3.49 -7.30 -9.99
N LEU A 71 -2.91 -6.82 -8.88
CA LEU A 71 -2.04 -7.61 -7.99
C LEU A 71 -2.75 -8.85 -7.41
N SER A 72 -4.06 -8.79 -7.20
CA SER A 72 -4.84 -9.98 -6.77
C SER A 72 -4.85 -11.11 -7.80
N LYS A 73 -4.59 -10.77 -9.08
CA LYS A 73 -4.53 -11.64 -10.26
C LYS A 73 -3.08 -11.89 -10.72
N GLU A 74 -2.10 -11.56 -9.90
CA GLU A 74 -0.69 -11.77 -10.23
C GLU A 74 -0.40 -13.23 -10.61
N PRO A 75 0.39 -13.48 -11.67
CA PRO A 75 0.72 -14.84 -12.09
C PRO A 75 1.65 -15.52 -11.09
N GLY A 76 1.44 -16.83 -10.95
CA GLY A 76 2.27 -17.72 -10.13
C GLY A 76 2.00 -17.63 -8.62
N PRO A 77 2.92 -18.18 -7.80
CA PRO A 77 2.82 -18.12 -6.34
C PRO A 77 2.67 -16.70 -5.81
N LYS A 78 1.74 -16.50 -4.86
CA LYS A 78 1.50 -15.19 -4.24
C LYS A 78 2.64 -14.83 -3.30
N VAL A 79 3.14 -13.60 -3.42
CA VAL A 79 4.16 -13.03 -2.53
C VAL A 79 3.50 -11.89 -1.74
N GLN A 80 3.71 -11.87 -0.43
CA GLN A 80 3.14 -10.84 0.44
C GLN A 80 4.04 -9.58 0.46
N TYR A 81 4.00 -8.80 -0.62
CA TYR A 81 4.86 -7.62 -0.78
C TYR A 81 4.69 -6.56 0.32
N GLU A 82 3.46 -6.40 0.81
CA GLU A 82 3.11 -5.44 1.87
C GLU A 82 3.83 -5.74 3.19
N ASN A 83 3.94 -7.02 3.56
CA ASN A 83 4.62 -7.46 4.77
C ASN A 83 6.14 -7.48 4.59
N LEU A 84 6.59 -7.76 3.36
CA LEU A 84 8.00 -7.94 3.08
C LEU A 84 8.77 -6.62 3.08
N ARG A 85 8.14 -5.51 2.67
CA ARG A 85 8.80 -4.19 2.63
C ARG A 85 9.17 -3.64 4.03
N PRO A 86 8.28 -3.64 5.03
CA PRO A 86 8.63 -3.32 6.42
C PRO A 86 9.68 -4.27 6.98
N ALA A 87 9.54 -5.58 6.73
CA ALA A 87 10.50 -6.57 7.21
C ALA A 87 11.91 -6.31 6.68
N LEU A 88 12.05 -6.09 5.37
CA LEU A 88 13.33 -5.72 4.73
C LEU A 88 13.90 -4.41 5.27
N THR A 89 13.04 -3.45 5.60
CA THR A 89 13.46 -2.18 6.19
C THR A 89 14.03 -2.39 7.60
N ALA A 90 13.40 -3.24 8.40
CA ALA A 90 13.86 -3.58 9.74
C ALA A 90 15.23 -4.28 9.74
N ILE A 91 15.49 -5.16 8.76
CA ILE A 91 16.75 -5.90 8.65
C ILE A 91 17.78 -5.24 7.71
N ARG A 92 17.53 -4.00 7.26
CA ARG A 92 18.31 -3.31 6.23
C ARG A 92 19.81 -3.23 6.56
N SER A 93 20.15 -2.91 7.80
CA SER A 93 21.55 -2.79 8.24
C SER A 93 22.32 -4.11 8.08
N PHE A 94 21.69 -5.24 8.40
CA PHE A 94 22.26 -6.58 8.20
C PHE A 94 22.38 -6.95 6.72
N LEU A 95 21.34 -6.61 5.93
CA LEU A 95 21.36 -6.90 4.50
C LEU A 95 22.47 -6.13 3.77
N LEU A 96 22.77 -4.91 4.20
CA LEU A 96 23.82 -4.10 3.59
C LEU A 96 25.24 -4.47 4.07
N SER A 97 25.39 -4.97 5.29
CA SER A 97 26.71 -5.28 5.86
C SER A 97 27.29 -6.60 5.35
N SER A 98 26.46 -7.58 5.01
CA SER A 98 26.90 -8.91 4.58
C SER A 98 26.87 -9.11 3.06
N SER A 99 27.83 -9.89 2.52
CA SER A 99 27.85 -10.24 1.10
C SER A 99 26.62 -11.08 0.69
N GLY A 100 26.15 -11.97 1.58
CA GLY A 100 24.92 -12.71 1.41
C GLY A 100 23.67 -11.83 1.41
N GLY A 101 23.59 -10.85 2.33
CA GLY A 101 22.51 -9.88 2.39
C GLY A 101 22.39 -9.02 1.13
N LYS A 102 23.52 -8.59 0.57
CA LYS A 102 23.55 -7.86 -0.72
C LYS A 102 22.96 -8.69 -1.86
N ARG A 103 23.23 -10.00 -1.89
CA ARG A 103 22.63 -10.92 -2.88
C ARG A 103 21.12 -11.06 -2.68
N LEU A 104 20.65 -11.14 -1.43
CA LEU A 104 19.21 -11.20 -1.13
C LEU A 104 18.49 -9.89 -1.51
N LEU A 105 19.11 -8.74 -1.29
CA LEU A 105 18.58 -7.45 -1.76
C LEU A 105 18.53 -7.37 -3.29
N ALA A 106 19.58 -7.83 -3.98
CA ALA A 106 19.59 -7.88 -5.44
C ALA A 106 18.51 -8.81 -5.99
N PHE A 107 18.31 -9.98 -5.37
CA PHE A 107 17.21 -10.88 -5.68
C PHE A 107 15.85 -10.21 -5.52
N TYR A 108 15.59 -9.56 -4.38
CA TYR A 108 14.32 -8.88 -4.16
C TYR A 108 14.10 -7.71 -5.11
N LYS A 109 15.15 -6.93 -5.41
CA LYS A 109 15.11 -5.88 -6.42
C LYS A 109 14.72 -6.45 -7.79
N HIS A 110 15.30 -7.59 -8.17
CA HIS A 110 14.98 -8.25 -9.43
C HIS A 110 13.53 -8.72 -9.48
N LEU A 111 13.02 -9.31 -8.39
CA LEU A 111 11.60 -9.67 -8.27
C LEU A 111 10.69 -8.46 -8.51
N LEU A 112 10.93 -7.35 -7.79
CA LEU A 112 10.15 -6.12 -7.94
C LEU A 112 10.23 -5.53 -9.36
N GLN A 113 11.38 -5.65 -10.03
CA GLN A 113 11.54 -5.19 -11.40
C GLN A 113 10.71 -6.02 -12.39
N ILE A 114 10.72 -7.34 -12.27
CA ILE A 114 9.91 -8.21 -13.14
C ILE A 114 8.42 -8.00 -12.87
N GLN A 115 8.03 -7.94 -11.59
CA GLN A 115 6.66 -7.61 -11.20
C GLN A 115 6.21 -6.26 -11.75
N GLY A 116 7.06 -5.22 -11.63
CA GLY A 116 6.77 -3.89 -12.14
C GLY A 116 6.59 -3.88 -13.67
N ARG A 117 7.42 -4.61 -14.41
CA ARG A 117 7.27 -4.77 -15.87
C ARG A 117 5.94 -5.42 -16.24
N TRP A 118 5.57 -6.49 -15.54
CA TRP A 118 4.28 -7.15 -15.74
C TRP A 118 3.10 -6.23 -15.42
N LEU A 119 3.16 -5.50 -14.31
CA LEU A 119 2.10 -4.57 -13.91
C LEU A 119 1.91 -3.44 -14.93
N ILE A 120 3.02 -2.87 -15.43
CA ILE A 120 3.00 -1.84 -16.48
C ILE A 120 2.39 -2.39 -17.76
N ALA A 121 2.86 -3.56 -18.25
CA ALA A 121 2.36 -4.15 -19.48
C ALA A 121 0.86 -4.52 -19.39
N THR A 122 0.43 -5.01 -18.22
CA THR A 122 -0.98 -5.33 -17.97
C THR A 122 -1.83 -4.04 -17.93
N ALA A 123 -1.35 -2.99 -17.28
CA ALA A 123 -2.04 -1.70 -17.22
C ALA A 123 -2.17 -1.06 -18.62
N GLU A 124 -1.11 -1.12 -19.44
CA GLU A 124 -1.12 -0.67 -20.83
C GLU A 124 -2.17 -1.42 -21.67
N LEU A 125 -2.15 -2.77 -21.61
CA LEU A 125 -3.09 -3.59 -22.36
C LEU A 125 -4.54 -3.32 -21.93
N VAL A 126 -4.82 -3.30 -20.62
CA VAL A 126 -6.17 -3.05 -20.10
C VAL A 126 -6.66 -1.66 -20.46
N GLY A 127 -5.81 -0.63 -20.33
CA GLY A 127 -6.14 0.74 -20.70
C GLY A 127 -6.49 0.87 -22.18
N PHE A 128 -5.71 0.22 -23.04
CA PHE A 128 -5.94 0.19 -24.47
C PHE A 128 -7.22 -0.59 -24.84
N GLU A 129 -7.44 -1.77 -24.26
CA GLU A 129 -8.65 -2.56 -24.52
C GLU A 129 -9.92 -1.85 -24.06
N LEU A 130 -9.88 -1.16 -22.92
CA LEU A 130 -11.00 -0.33 -22.46
C LEU A 130 -11.27 0.83 -23.42
N TYR A 131 -10.23 1.51 -23.90
CA TYR A 131 -10.39 2.58 -24.89
C TYR A 131 -11.07 2.08 -26.18
N VAL A 132 -10.63 0.93 -26.70
CA VAL A 132 -11.24 0.29 -27.88
C VAL A 132 -12.70 -0.06 -27.62
N LYS A 133 -13.01 -0.68 -26.46
CA LYS A 133 -14.38 -1.03 -26.07
C LYS A 133 -15.28 0.20 -25.91
N LEU A 134 -14.79 1.25 -25.24
CA LEU A 134 -15.51 2.52 -25.06
C LEU A 134 -15.82 3.16 -26.41
N THR A 135 -14.82 3.22 -27.29
CA THR A 135 -14.96 3.83 -28.61
C THR A 135 -15.96 3.06 -29.48
N HIS A 136 -15.88 1.73 -29.46
CA HIS A 136 -16.83 0.88 -30.17
C HIS A 136 -18.25 1.03 -29.63
N ALA A 137 -18.44 1.03 -28.31
CA ALA A 137 -19.77 1.12 -27.70
C ALA A 137 -20.43 2.50 -27.91
N LEU A 138 -19.67 3.59 -27.75
CA LEU A 138 -20.22 4.96 -27.76
C LEU A 138 -20.29 5.58 -29.16
N PHE A 139 -19.29 5.37 -30.01
CA PHE A 139 -19.19 6.10 -31.28
C PHE A 139 -19.57 5.24 -32.50
N ILE A 140 -19.22 3.95 -32.50
CA ILE A 140 -19.41 3.05 -33.66
C ILE A 140 -20.76 2.32 -33.59
N SER A 141 -20.96 1.47 -32.59
CA SER A 141 -22.14 0.62 -32.44
C SER A 141 -23.35 1.39 -31.89
N ARG A 142 -23.09 2.37 -31.00
CA ARG A 142 -24.11 3.21 -30.34
C ARG A 142 -25.21 2.39 -29.66
N ASP A 143 -24.85 1.19 -29.20
CA ASP A 143 -25.76 0.17 -28.65
C ASP A 143 -25.86 0.22 -27.12
N ASP A 144 -24.82 0.73 -26.44
CA ASP A 144 -24.77 0.79 -24.98
C ASP A 144 -25.44 2.05 -24.41
N LYS A 145 -26.77 2.02 -24.34
CA LYS A 145 -27.59 3.11 -23.75
C LYS A 145 -27.28 3.37 -22.27
N LYS A 146 -26.83 2.35 -21.52
CA LYS A 146 -26.52 2.50 -20.09
C LYS A 146 -25.21 3.27 -19.91
N LEU A 147 -24.20 2.93 -20.69
CA LEU A 147 -22.96 3.66 -20.74
C LEU A 147 -23.19 5.12 -21.16
N LEU A 148 -23.99 5.36 -22.20
CA LEU A 148 -24.35 6.73 -22.60
C LEU A 148 -25.05 7.50 -21.46
N ALA A 149 -26.04 6.89 -20.80
CA ALA A 149 -26.76 7.52 -19.69
C ALA A 149 -25.81 7.89 -18.53
N HIS A 150 -24.86 7.00 -18.22
CA HIS A 150 -23.83 7.26 -17.22
C HIS A 150 -22.91 8.43 -17.63
N PHE A 151 -22.49 8.49 -18.89
CA PHE A 151 -21.70 9.62 -19.40
C PHE A 151 -22.47 10.95 -19.30
N VAL A 152 -23.78 10.95 -19.58
CA VAL A 152 -24.64 12.14 -19.44
C VAL A 152 -24.82 12.55 -17.99
N GLU A 153 -24.96 11.59 -17.07
CA GLU A 153 -25.05 11.85 -15.63
C GLU A 153 -23.77 12.49 -15.10
N VAL A 154 -22.61 11.95 -15.48
CA VAL A 154 -21.32 12.37 -14.95
C VAL A 154 -20.81 13.65 -15.64
N ILE A 155 -21.09 13.82 -16.94
CA ILE A 155 -20.73 14.96 -17.78
C ILE A 155 -21.95 15.35 -18.65
N PRO A 156 -22.73 16.38 -18.29
CA PRO A 156 -23.98 16.74 -18.97
C PRO A 156 -23.84 17.14 -20.44
N ASP A 157 -22.71 17.74 -20.84
CA ASP A 157 -22.47 18.24 -22.20
C ASP A 157 -21.90 17.18 -23.18
N THR A 158 -22.15 15.89 -22.91
CA THR A 158 -21.54 14.77 -23.66
C THR A 158 -22.26 14.39 -24.92
N VAL A 159 -23.57 14.61 -24.98
CA VAL A 159 -24.41 14.15 -26.09
C VAL A 159 -23.99 14.75 -27.43
N SER A 160 -23.62 16.05 -27.44
CA SER A 160 -23.11 16.74 -28.63
C SER A 160 -21.77 16.17 -29.09
N LYS A 161 -20.82 16.00 -28.15
CA LYS A 161 -19.48 15.44 -28.43
C LYS A 161 -19.52 13.99 -28.93
N VAL A 162 -20.49 13.20 -28.46
CA VAL A 162 -20.68 11.82 -28.90
C VAL A 162 -21.32 11.75 -30.28
N ALA A 163 -22.22 12.67 -30.61
CA ALA A 163 -22.85 12.76 -31.93
C ALA A 163 -21.87 13.16 -33.05
N ASP A 164 -20.88 14.00 -32.73
CA ASP A 164 -19.91 14.56 -33.67
C ASP A 164 -18.76 13.60 -34.05
N TYR A 165 -18.66 12.43 -33.41
CA TYR A 165 -17.63 11.44 -33.71
C TYR A 165 -18.03 10.57 -34.92
N SER A 166 -17.10 10.46 -35.86
CA SER A 166 -17.32 10.18 -37.28
C SER A 166 -17.68 8.74 -37.68
N THR A 167 -18.08 8.67 -38.95
CA THR A 167 -18.45 7.62 -39.91
C THR A 167 -17.45 6.49 -40.17
N LEU A 168 -16.66 6.04 -39.18
CA LEU A 168 -15.82 4.85 -39.37
C LEU A 168 -16.66 3.58 -39.23
N ASP A 169 -16.55 2.67 -40.21
CA ASP A 169 -17.14 1.35 -40.08
C ASP A 169 -16.31 0.48 -39.11
N LYS A 170 -17.00 -0.48 -38.49
CA LYS A 170 -16.42 -1.37 -37.48
C LYS A 170 -15.17 -2.09 -37.98
N ALA A 171 -15.20 -2.60 -39.22
CA ALA A 171 -14.10 -3.39 -39.77
C ALA A 171 -12.84 -2.54 -39.96
N SER A 172 -12.98 -1.31 -40.47
CA SER A 172 -11.83 -0.40 -40.59
C SER A 172 -11.27 -0.02 -39.21
N PHE A 173 -12.12 0.26 -38.22
CA PHE A 173 -11.66 0.57 -36.87
C PHE A 173 -10.87 -0.60 -36.24
N ASP A 174 -11.43 -1.80 -36.29
CA ASP A 174 -10.76 -2.99 -35.75
C ASP A 174 -9.41 -3.26 -36.45
N SER A 175 -9.33 -3.02 -37.76
CA SER A 175 -8.10 -3.18 -38.54
C SER A 175 -6.99 -2.18 -38.16
N LEU A 176 -7.36 -0.94 -37.83
CA LEU A 176 -6.42 0.12 -37.48
C LEU A 176 -5.72 -0.16 -36.15
N PHE A 177 -6.44 -0.74 -35.19
CA PHE A 177 -5.95 -1.00 -33.84
C PHE A 177 -5.48 -2.46 -33.64
N ALA A 178 -5.67 -3.34 -34.62
CA ALA A 178 -5.28 -4.75 -34.53
C ALA A 178 -3.78 -4.93 -34.26
N SER A 179 -2.92 -4.21 -35.00
CA SER A 179 -1.46 -4.31 -34.86
C SER A 179 -0.98 -3.88 -33.48
N GLU A 180 -1.51 -2.77 -32.96
CA GLU A 180 -1.16 -2.25 -31.65
C GLU A 180 -1.71 -3.15 -30.52
N LYS A 181 -2.93 -3.67 -30.69
CA LYS A 181 -3.49 -4.67 -29.78
C LYS A 181 -2.61 -5.91 -29.69
N SER A 182 -2.21 -6.48 -30.83
CA SER A 182 -1.32 -7.65 -30.88
C SER A 182 0.02 -7.36 -30.21
N ARG A 183 0.63 -6.20 -30.48
CA ARG A 183 1.88 -5.77 -29.86
C ARG A 183 1.78 -5.71 -28.34
N LEU A 184 0.72 -5.11 -27.81
CA LEU A 184 0.49 -5.00 -26.36
C LEU A 184 0.18 -6.35 -25.72
N GLN A 185 -0.57 -7.21 -26.41
CA GLN A 185 -0.85 -8.57 -25.95
C GLN A 185 0.43 -9.39 -25.84
N GLU A 186 1.27 -9.40 -26.88
CA GLU A 186 2.57 -10.10 -26.87
C GLU A 186 3.48 -9.60 -25.74
N ALA A 187 3.55 -8.27 -25.53
CA ALA A 187 4.32 -7.69 -24.44
C ALA A 187 3.80 -8.13 -23.06
N CYS A 188 2.48 -8.14 -22.88
CA CYS A 188 1.83 -8.60 -21.66
C CYS A 188 2.05 -10.10 -21.41
N PHE A 189 1.93 -10.94 -22.44
CA PHE A 189 2.20 -12.37 -22.34
C PHE A 189 3.65 -12.64 -21.97
N THR A 190 4.60 -12.01 -22.66
CA THR A 190 6.04 -12.15 -22.37
C THR A 190 6.37 -11.74 -20.93
N ALA A 191 5.77 -10.66 -20.44
CA ALA A 191 5.97 -10.22 -19.06
C ALA A 191 5.31 -11.15 -18.03
N THR A 192 4.15 -11.72 -18.37
CA THR A 192 3.41 -12.69 -17.54
C THR A 192 4.20 -13.99 -17.40
N ASP A 193 4.67 -14.54 -18.53
CA ASP A 193 5.48 -15.76 -18.56
C ASP A 193 6.79 -15.54 -17.80
N GLY A 194 7.47 -14.42 -18.04
CA GLY A 194 8.70 -14.08 -17.32
C GLY A 194 8.52 -13.99 -15.80
N LEU A 195 7.40 -13.43 -15.32
CA LEU A 195 7.09 -13.38 -13.89
C LEU A 195 6.75 -14.76 -13.32
N PHE A 196 5.94 -15.54 -14.05
CA PHE A 196 5.57 -16.88 -13.66
C PHE A 196 6.79 -17.81 -13.56
N ASP A 197 7.58 -17.88 -14.62
CA ASP A 197 8.78 -18.72 -14.70
C ASP A 197 9.80 -18.36 -13.62
N PHE A 198 9.98 -17.05 -13.38
CA PHE A 198 10.85 -16.60 -12.31
C PHE A 198 10.38 -17.09 -10.94
N LYS A 199 9.09 -16.95 -10.62
CA LYS A 199 8.54 -17.35 -9.31
C LYS A 199 8.52 -18.87 -9.10
N VAL A 200 8.31 -19.65 -10.17
CA VAL A 200 8.32 -21.12 -10.11
C VAL A 200 9.74 -21.68 -10.11
N SER A 201 10.74 -20.87 -10.45
CA SER A 201 12.15 -21.31 -10.47
C SER A 201 12.65 -21.80 -9.11
N ARG A 202 13.53 -22.81 -9.14
CA ARG A 202 14.23 -23.30 -7.94
C ARG A 202 15.06 -22.19 -7.26
N ALA A 203 15.63 -21.29 -8.08
CA ALA A 203 16.42 -20.16 -7.61
C ALA A 203 15.58 -19.19 -6.76
N PHE A 204 14.33 -18.95 -7.16
CA PHE A 204 13.38 -18.16 -6.40
C PHE A 204 13.07 -18.82 -5.06
N TYR A 205 12.68 -20.09 -5.04
CA TYR A 205 12.36 -20.80 -3.81
C TYR A 205 13.51 -20.75 -2.78
N HIS A 206 14.75 -21.00 -3.24
CA HIS A 206 15.92 -20.98 -2.37
C HIS A 206 16.25 -19.57 -1.83
N SER A 207 16.21 -18.56 -2.69
CA SER A 207 16.56 -17.19 -2.31
C SER A 207 15.48 -16.54 -1.47
N HIS A 208 14.21 -16.79 -1.80
CA HIS A 208 13.06 -16.33 -1.03
C HIS A 208 13.00 -17.02 0.33
N GLY A 209 13.20 -18.33 0.39
CA GLY A 209 13.26 -19.06 1.67
C GLY A 209 14.36 -18.53 2.59
N LYS A 210 15.57 -18.32 2.06
CA LYS A 210 16.67 -17.69 2.82
C LYS A 210 16.32 -16.28 3.31
N LEU A 211 15.59 -15.52 2.51
CA LEU A 211 15.16 -14.19 2.90
C LEU A 211 14.16 -14.25 4.06
N LEU A 212 13.17 -15.14 4.00
CA LEU A 212 12.20 -15.35 5.07
C LEU A 212 12.88 -15.80 6.36
N THR A 213 13.79 -16.78 6.29
CA THR A 213 14.55 -17.23 7.47
C THR A 213 15.40 -16.10 8.06
N ALA A 214 16.00 -15.25 7.21
CA ALA A 214 16.74 -14.09 7.71
C ALA A 214 15.80 -13.11 8.45
N ILE A 215 14.61 -12.84 7.91
CA ILE A 215 13.60 -12.01 8.57
C ILE A 215 13.23 -12.59 9.94
N GLU A 216 12.90 -13.88 10.01
CA GLU A 216 12.51 -14.57 11.25
C GLU A 216 13.61 -14.53 12.32
N ILE A 217 14.86 -14.84 11.96
CA ILE A 217 16.00 -14.81 12.89
C ILE A 217 16.20 -13.40 13.45
N HIS A 218 16.08 -12.38 12.60
CA HIS A 218 16.25 -11.00 13.02
C HIS A 218 15.09 -10.49 13.87
N GLU A 219 13.87 -10.90 13.57
CA GLU A 219 12.69 -10.58 14.36
C GLU A 219 12.80 -11.19 15.76
N ALA A 220 13.16 -12.48 15.87
CA ALA A 220 13.40 -13.14 17.15
C ALA A 220 14.49 -12.42 17.97
N LYS A 221 15.58 -11.99 17.31
CA LYS A 221 16.65 -11.23 17.97
C LYS A 221 16.21 -9.83 18.40
N LEU A 222 15.39 -9.15 17.61
CA LEU A 222 14.81 -7.85 17.96
C LEU A 222 13.88 -7.97 19.16
N GLN A 223 13.06 -9.01 19.21
CA GLN A 223 12.19 -9.29 20.36
C GLN A 223 13.01 -9.54 21.62
N GLU A 224 14.06 -10.38 21.55
CA GLU A 224 14.95 -10.62 22.69
C GLU A 224 15.60 -9.32 23.20
N LEU A 225 16.03 -8.44 22.30
CA LEU A 225 16.62 -7.14 22.66
C LEU A 225 15.59 -6.20 23.30
N ARG A 226 14.34 -6.20 22.82
CA ARG A 226 13.25 -5.42 23.42
C ARG A 226 12.94 -5.91 24.83
N GLU A 227 12.80 -7.21 25.04
CA GLU A 227 12.57 -7.80 26.36
C GLU A 227 13.72 -7.48 27.33
N ARG A 228 14.97 -7.60 26.88
CA ARG A 228 16.14 -7.22 27.70
C ARG A 228 16.13 -5.73 28.05
N ALA A 229 15.75 -4.86 27.10
CA ALA A 229 15.67 -3.43 27.35
C ALA A 229 14.55 -3.08 28.35
N GLU A 230 13.39 -3.75 28.25
CA GLU A 230 12.28 -3.60 29.20
C GLU A 230 12.67 -4.07 30.60
N ARG A 231 13.32 -5.24 30.73
CA ARG A 231 13.86 -5.72 32.02
C ARG A 231 14.82 -4.71 32.65
N ARG A 232 15.76 -4.16 31.86
CA ARG A 232 16.69 -3.12 32.35
C ARG A 232 15.96 -1.83 32.76
N ARG A 233 14.89 -1.44 32.05
CA ARG A 233 14.06 -0.28 32.42
C ARG A 233 13.32 -0.52 33.73
N ALA A 234 12.71 -1.69 33.89
CA ALA A 234 12.03 -2.10 35.11
C ALA A 234 12.99 -2.17 36.31
N GLU A 235 14.17 -2.77 36.14
CA GLU A 235 15.21 -2.79 37.18
C GLU A 235 15.66 -1.38 37.58
N ARG A 236 15.85 -0.47 36.61
CA ARG A 236 16.21 0.92 36.90
C ARG A 236 15.08 1.65 37.64
N GLN A 237 13.83 1.47 37.23
CA GLN A 237 12.67 2.06 37.91
C GLN A 237 12.55 1.51 39.34
N ALA A 238 12.70 0.20 39.54
CA ALA A 238 12.68 -0.41 40.86
C ALA A 238 13.81 0.13 41.76
N ARG A 239 15.03 0.31 41.23
CA ARG A 239 16.14 0.93 41.98
C ARG A 239 15.85 2.38 42.35
N ILE A 240 15.26 3.17 41.44
CA ILE A 240 14.87 4.56 41.73
C ILE A 240 13.79 4.60 42.80
N GLN A 241 12.76 3.75 42.71
CA GLN A 241 11.70 3.65 43.71
C GLN A 241 12.24 3.21 45.07
N ALA A 242 13.15 2.23 45.10
CA ALA A 242 13.79 1.78 46.34
C ALA A 242 14.67 2.89 46.96
N ALA A 243 15.40 3.65 46.14
CA ALA A 243 16.16 4.81 46.61
C ALA A 243 15.25 5.92 47.15
N TYR A 244 14.13 6.20 46.48
CA TYR A 244 13.13 7.16 46.95
C TYR A 244 12.49 6.72 48.27
N ALA A 245 12.13 5.44 48.41
CA ALA A 245 11.61 4.88 49.66
C ALA A 245 12.63 4.96 50.80
N ARG A 246 13.91 4.67 50.52
CA ARG A 246 15.00 4.81 51.50
C ARG A 246 15.20 6.26 51.93
N ASN A 247 15.22 7.19 50.98
CA ASN A 247 15.42 8.62 51.24
C ASN A 247 14.24 9.21 51.99
N SER A 248 13.00 8.93 51.59
CA SER A 248 11.81 9.38 52.33
C SER A 248 11.81 8.86 53.77
N ALA A 249 12.17 7.59 54.01
CA ALA A 249 12.32 7.04 55.36
C ALA A 249 13.42 7.73 56.20
N THR A 250 14.46 8.28 55.57
CA THR A 250 15.53 9.03 56.26
C THR A 250 15.18 10.50 56.48
N VAL A 251 14.44 11.13 55.56
CA VAL A 251 13.96 12.52 55.70
C VAL A 251 13.10 12.68 56.96
N TYR A 252 12.17 11.75 57.22
CA TYR A 252 11.37 11.80 58.46
C TYR A 252 12.20 11.63 59.74
N ARG A 253 13.31 10.87 59.68
CA ARG A 253 14.24 10.74 60.82
C ARG A 253 15.10 11.99 61.03
N GLN A 254 15.44 12.71 59.97
CA GLN A 254 16.21 13.95 60.07
C GLN A 254 15.33 15.14 60.52
N MET A 255 14.06 15.20 60.12
CA MET A 255 13.13 16.23 60.61
C MET A 255 12.73 16.00 62.08
N GLY A 256 12.71 14.74 62.56
CA GLY A 256 12.50 14.42 63.98
C GLY A 256 13.66 14.78 64.92
N MET A 257 14.84 15.13 64.37
CA MET A 257 16.00 15.64 65.10
C MET A 257 16.21 17.15 64.87
N GLY A 258 15.22 17.84 64.29
CA GLY A 258 15.23 19.29 64.05
C GLY A 258 15.02 20.15 65.29
N ALA A 259 15.10 19.59 66.50
CA ALA A 259 15.12 20.35 67.74
C ALA A 259 16.56 20.40 68.29
N ARG A 260 17.21 21.55 68.09
CA ARG A 260 18.58 21.93 68.51
C ARG A 260 19.72 21.56 67.56
N LEU A 261 19.73 22.16 66.39
CA LEU A 261 21.00 22.67 65.85
C LEU A 261 20.89 24.19 65.87
N THR A 262 21.62 24.82 66.80
CA THR A 262 21.87 26.26 66.75
C THR A 262 22.72 26.51 65.50
N HIS A 263 22.07 26.86 64.40
CA HIS A 263 22.75 27.30 63.20
C HIS A 263 23.54 28.57 63.55
N THR A 264 24.84 28.54 63.32
CA THR A 264 25.65 29.75 63.42
C THR A 264 25.22 30.69 62.29
N PRO A 265 25.03 31.99 62.54
CA PRO A 265 24.45 32.94 61.57
C PRO A 265 25.22 33.00 60.24
N HIS A 266 26.49 32.58 60.23
CA HIS A 266 27.31 32.50 59.02
C HIS A 266 26.95 31.31 58.11
N ALA A 267 26.43 30.20 58.66
CA ALA A 267 25.98 29.06 57.86
C ALA A 267 24.70 29.39 57.10
N ASP A 268 23.76 30.11 57.72
CA ASP A 268 22.51 30.52 57.07
C ASP A 268 22.76 31.53 55.94
N ALA A 269 23.70 32.46 56.13
CA ALA A 269 24.13 33.38 55.08
C ALA A 269 24.76 32.65 53.89
N SER A 270 25.61 31.64 54.14
CA SER A 270 26.24 30.84 53.09
C SER A 270 25.25 29.96 52.34
N ILE A 271 24.27 29.39 53.03
CA ILE A 271 23.19 28.60 52.42
C ILE A 271 22.29 29.50 51.59
N CYS A 272 21.95 30.71 52.07
CA CYS A 272 21.18 31.69 51.32
C CYS A 272 21.92 32.21 50.07
N GLU A 273 23.24 32.41 50.15
CA GLU A 273 24.04 32.76 48.98
C GLU A 273 24.11 31.61 47.97
N TYR A 274 24.28 30.37 48.45
CA TYR A 274 24.32 29.19 47.58
C TYR A 274 22.98 28.95 46.88
N THR A 275 21.84 29.07 47.60
CA THR A 275 20.51 28.91 47.01
C THR A 275 20.19 30.03 46.02
N LYS A 276 20.57 31.28 46.32
CA LYS A 276 20.46 32.39 45.35
C LYS A 276 21.31 32.13 44.10
N ARG A 277 22.56 31.67 44.26
CA ARG A 277 23.44 31.33 43.12
C ARG A 277 22.85 30.25 42.23
N ILE A 278 22.35 29.16 42.82
CA ILE A 278 21.72 28.05 42.09
C ILE A 278 20.42 28.50 41.40
N PHE A 279 19.63 29.36 42.06
CA PHE A 279 18.41 29.90 41.47
C PHE A 279 18.72 30.81 40.28
N ASP A 280 19.70 31.70 40.40
CA ASP A 280 20.14 32.57 39.30
C ASP A 280 20.78 31.77 38.16
N GLU A 281 21.52 30.71 38.44
CA GLU A 281 22.24 29.91 37.43
C GLU A 281 21.33 28.93 36.67
N PHE A 282 20.30 28.37 37.32
CA PHE A 282 19.50 27.27 36.74
C PHE A 282 18.00 27.53 36.65
N LEU A 283 17.47 28.52 37.36
CA LEU A 283 16.02 28.77 37.49
C LEU A 283 15.61 30.20 37.11
N SER A 284 16.56 31.08 36.77
CA SER A 284 16.26 32.40 36.23
C SER A 284 15.81 32.27 34.77
N PHE A 285 14.49 32.18 34.57
CA PHE A 285 13.90 32.41 33.25
C PHE A 285 13.96 33.91 32.99
N GLY A 286 14.82 34.33 32.05
CA GLY A 286 15.12 35.74 31.78
C GLY A 286 13.89 36.64 31.76
N GLY A 287 13.82 37.55 32.72
CA GLY A 287 12.80 38.59 32.86
C GLY A 287 13.09 39.41 34.11
N GLU A 288 13.33 40.71 33.92
CA GLU A 288 13.87 41.67 34.88
C GLU A 288 13.20 41.64 36.26
N ALA A 289 14.04 41.57 37.31
CA ALA A 289 13.65 41.86 38.68
C ALA A 289 13.36 43.37 38.80
N GLY A 290 12.09 43.73 38.82
CA GLY A 290 11.69 45.13 38.96
C GLY A 290 10.20 45.40 38.83
N ALA A 291 9.36 44.74 39.64
CA ALA A 291 8.04 45.28 39.98
C ALA A 291 7.51 44.57 41.23
N ASP A 292 7.43 45.31 42.32
CA ASP A 292 6.68 45.00 43.53
C ASP A 292 5.24 44.56 43.23
N VAL A 293 4.72 43.56 43.95
CA VAL A 293 3.53 43.66 44.83
C VAL A 293 3.53 42.43 45.78
N PRO A 294 3.38 42.60 47.11
CA PRO A 294 3.37 41.49 48.07
C PRO A 294 2.03 40.74 48.09
N LEU A 295 2.07 39.41 48.01
CA LEU A 295 0.91 38.59 48.35
C LEU A 295 0.85 38.45 49.88
N GLN A 296 0.03 39.30 50.49
CA GLN A 296 -0.50 39.08 51.83
C GLN A 296 -1.30 37.78 51.84
N VAL A 297 -0.90 36.84 52.69
CA VAL A 297 -1.79 35.79 53.19
C VAL A 297 -2.04 36.12 54.65
N THR A 298 -3.13 36.84 54.90
CA THR A 298 -3.79 36.87 56.21
C THR A 298 -4.78 35.71 56.29
N GLU A 299 -4.84 35.14 57.48
CA GLU A 299 -5.64 34.00 57.93
C GLU A 299 -7.14 34.15 57.64
N GLU A 300 -7.77 33.06 57.18
CA GLU A 300 -8.97 32.43 57.75
C GLU A 300 -8.90 30.91 57.52
#